data_AF-A0A7S2VNX3-F1
#
_entry.id   AF-A0A7S2VNX3-F1
#
_cell.length_a   1.000
_cell.length_b   1.000
_cell.length_c   1.000
_cell.angle_alpha   90.00
_cell.angle_beta   90.00
_cell.angle_gamma   90.00
#
_symmetry.space_group_name_H-M   'P 1'
#
loop_
_entity.id
_entity.type
_entity.pdbx_description
1 polymer ?
#
loop_
_entity_poly.entity_id
_entity_poly.type
_entity_poly.pdbx_seq_one_letter_code
_entity_poly.pdbx_strand_id
1 'polypeptide(L)'
;APSRFKEWFNELTPESVKLPLDWKRLEQVPFQKLMVIRALRPDRMCGALAQWIRDALPRGKDYMDCDGSSSFAQILLTSFEDTTSTTPIFFILSPGADPVKEVEAMGKKMVNLALGTNYWNVAMGQ
;
A
#
# COMPACT_ATOMS: atom_id res chain seq x y z
N ALA A 1 28.87 1.99 28.37
CA ALA A 1 28.35 2.40 27.04
C ALA A 1 27.85 1.21 26.19
N PRO A 2 28.56 0.07 26.07
CA PRO A 2 28.12 -1.05 25.21
C PRO A 2 26.81 -1.71 25.65
N SER A 3 26.53 -1.73 26.96
CA SER A 3 25.33 -2.34 27.52
C SER A 3 24.03 -1.72 26.99
N ARG A 4 23.95 -0.38 26.92
CA ARG A 4 22.72 0.31 26.49
C ARG A 4 22.41 0.12 25.00
N PHE A 5 23.44 0.06 24.16
CA PHE A 5 23.23 -0.26 22.73
C PHE A 5 22.85 -1.72 22.53
N LYS A 6 23.38 -2.62 23.37
CA LYS A 6 22.98 -4.03 23.38
C LYS A 6 21.52 -4.19 23.85
N GLU A 7 21.10 -3.43 24.86
CA GLU A 7 19.69 -3.38 25.31
C GLU A 7 18.78 -2.91 24.16
N TRP A 8 19.08 -1.75 23.54
CA TRP A 8 18.32 -1.26 22.38
C TRP A 8 18.31 -2.25 21.21
N PHE A 9 19.45 -2.88 20.91
CA PHE A 9 19.55 -3.88 19.83
C PHE A 9 18.67 -5.10 20.10
N ASN A 10 18.56 -5.52 21.36
CA ASN A 10 17.77 -6.68 21.77
C ASN A 10 16.26 -6.38 21.89
N GLU A 11 15.84 -5.12 21.75
CA GLU A 11 14.42 -4.80 21.70
C GLU A 11 13.73 -5.50 20.54
N LEU A 12 12.44 -5.82 20.75
CA LEU A 12 11.64 -6.39 19.69
C LEU A 12 11.43 -5.38 18.57
N THR A 13 11.10 -4.13 18.91
CA THR A 13 10.80 -3.03 17.98
C THR A 13 11.74 -1.82 18.22
N PRO A 14 13.06 -1.99 18.00
CA PRO A 14 14.06 -0.96 18.28
C PRO A 14 13.82 0.36 17.53
N GLU A 15 13.19 0.31 16.36
CA GLU A 15 12.80 1.45 15.55
C GLU A 15 11.83 2.40 16.26
N SER A 16 10.98 1.87 17.16
CA SER A 16 10.00 2.62 17.94
C SER A 16 10.56 3.16 19.26
N VAL A 17 11.74 2.70 19.65
CA VAL A 17 12.40 3.09 20.91
C VAL A 17 13.46 4.17 20.63
N LYS A 18 13.68 5.05 21.60
CA LYS A 18 14.72 6.09 21.51
C LYS A 18 16.11 5.47 21.55
N LEU A 19 16.99 5.94 20.68
CA LEU A 19 18.40 5.51 20.71
C LEU A 19 19.08 5.94 22.03
N PRO A 20 20.02 5.15 22.57
CA PRO A 20 20.68 5.46 23.83
C PRO A 20 21.56 6.72 23.81
N LEU A 21 21.83 7.26 25.01
CA LEU A 21 22.82 8.34 25.23
C LEU A 21 22.51 9.59 24.38
N ASP A 22 23.52 10.17 23.75
CA ASP A 22 23.38 11.36 22.90
C ASP A 22 22.70 11.06 21.57
N TRP A 23 22.59 9.78 21.18
CA TRP A 23 21.92 9.38 19.94
C TRP A 23 20.40 9.54 20.01
N LYS A 24 19.83 9.74 21.22
CA LYS A 24 18.42 10.14 21.40
C LYS A 24 18.05 11.41 20.64
N ARG A 25 19.04 12.26 20.29
CA ARG A 25 18.81 13.46 19.47
C ARG A 25 18.32 13.13 18.06
N LEU A 26 18.58 11.91 17.56
CA LEU A 26 18.14 11.47 16.24
C LEU A 26 16.62 11.29 16.15
N GLU A 27 15.88 11.28 17.27
CA GLU A 27 14.41 11.38 17.26
C GLU A 27 13.93 12.69 16.59
N GLN A 28 14.73 13.76 16.63
CA GLN A 28 14.41 15.02 15.99
C GLN A 28 14.75 15.02 14.49
N VAL A 29 15.53 14.04 14.03
CA VAL A 29 15.93 13.89 12.62
C VAL A 29 15.67 12.45 12.18
N PRO A 30 14.39 12.02 12.06
CA PRO A 30 14.02 10.61 11.91
C PRO A 30 14.67 9.91 10.71
N PHE A 31 14.93 10.63 9.63
CA PHE A 31 15.63 10.09 8.46
C PHE A 31 17.06 9.63 8.81
N GLN A 32 17.78 10.34 9.68
CA GLN A 32 19.11 9.92 10.15
C GLN A 32 19.03 8.72 11.10
N LYS A 33 17.96 8.61 11.90
CA LYS A 33 17.69 7.40 12.72
C LYS A 33 17.57 6.15 11.85
N LEU A 34 17.00 6.25 10.64
CA LEU A 34 16.93 5.12 9.69
C LEU A 34 18.32 4.59 9.29
N MET A 35 19.34 5.46 9.19
CA MET A 35 20.70 5.02 8.85
C MET A 35 21.30 4.13 9.95
N VAL A 36 20.97 4.42 11.21
CA VAL A 36 21.38 3.59 12.36
C VAL A 36 20.67 2.24 12.34
N ILE A 37 19.35 2.24 12.09
CA ILE A 37 18.57 1.00 11.97
C ILE A 37 19.11 0.16 10.81
N ARG A 38 19.40 0.77 9.66
CA ARG A 38 20.00 0.08 8.50
C ARG A 38 21.34 -0.59 8.83
N ALA A 39 22.17 0.06 9.65
CA ALA A 39 23.48 -0.47 10.02
C ALA A 39 23.42 -1.54 11.12
N LEU A 40 22.54 -1.38 12.11
CA LEU A 40 22.50 -2.24 13.30
C LEU A 40 21.39 -3.30 13.26
N ARG A 41 20.19 -2.98 12.75
CA ARG A 41 19.00 -3.86 12.71
C ARG A 41 18.33 -3.79 11.33
N PRO A 42 19.02 -4.23 10.26
CA PRO A 42 18.49 -4.15 8.89
C PRO A 42 17.19 -4.95 8.70
N ASP A 43 16.94 -5.96 9.55
CA ASP A 43 15.69 -6.73 9.61
C ASP A 43 14.47 -5.84 9.90
N ARG A 44 14.64 -4.74 10.63
CA ARG A 44 13.58 -3.78 10.96
C ARG A 44 13.44 -2.64 9.94
N MET A 45 14.28 -2.62 8.91
CA MET A 45 14.34 -1.52 7.94
C MET A 45 13.00 -1.30 7.21
N CYS A 46 12.34 -2.37 6.78
CA CYS A 46 11.07 -2.25 6.04
C CYS A 46 9.98 -1.59 6.89
N GLY A 47 9.82 -2.03 8.15
CA GLY A 47 8.85 -1.44 9.09
C GLY A 47 9.19 0.00 9.45
N ALA A 48 10.46 0.28 9.74
CA ALA A 48 10.93 1.62 10.08
C ALA A 48 10.74 2.61 8.90
N LEU A 49 11.05 2.18 7.68
CA LEU A 49 10.86 3.01 6.49
C LEU A 49 9.38 3.27 6.21
N ALA A 50 8.53 2.23 6.30
CA ALA A 50 7.10 2.37 6.13
C ALA A 50 6.51 3.39 7.13
N GLN A 51 6.90 3.30 8.40
CA GLN A 51 6.45 4.26 9.41
C GLN A 51 6.98 5.67 9.13
N TRP A 52 8.24 5.80 8.76
CA TRP A 52 8.81 7.09 8.40
C TRP A 52 8.07 7.73 7.21
N ILE A 53 7.71 6.98 6.17
CA ILE A 53 6.94 7.51 5.03
C ILE A 53 5.55 7.98 5.48
N ARG A 54 4.87 7.23 6.36
CA ARG A 54 3.57 7.63 6.93
C ARG A 54 3.63 8.99 7.62
N ASP A 55 4.73 9.25 8.34
CA ASP A 55 4.88 10.44 9.18
C ASP A 55 5.54 11.62 8.42
N ALA A 56 6.40 11.34 7.44
CA ALA A 56 7.17 12.35 6.73
C ALA A 56 6.41 13.00 5.57
N LEU A 57 5.54 12.24 4.89
CA LEU A 57 4.76 12.76 3.76
C LEU A 57 3.40 13.33 4.21
N PRO A 58 2.94 14.44 3.60
CA PRO A 58 1.55 14.88 3.76
C PRO A 58 0.62 13.76 3.27
N ARG A 59 -0.31 13.33 4.14
CA ARG A 59 -1.17 12.16 3.91
C ARG A 59 -0.37 10.87 3.64
N GLY A 60 0.76 10.68 4.31
CA GLY A 60 1.63 9.51 4.13
C GLY A 60 0.93 8.15 4.30
N LYS A 61 -0.14 8.09 5.11
CA LYS A 61 -1.00 6.90 5.25
C LYS A 61 -1.65 6.49 3.93
N ASP A 62 -2.13 7.45 3.14
CA ASP A 62 -2.78 7.19 1.84
C ASP A 62 -1.81 6.50 0.86
N TYR A 63 -0.51 6.78 0.96
CA TYR A 63 0.51 6.15 0.11
C TYR A 63 0.97 4.77 0.60
N MET A 64 0.89 4.53 1.91
CA MET A 64 1.34 3.27 2.50
C MET A 64 0.22 2.24 2.60
N ASP A 65 -1.00 2.70 2.82
CA ASP A 65 -2.17 1.85 3.02
C ASP A 65 -3.05 1.82 1.75
N CYS A 66 -2.84 2.75 0.79
CA CYS A 66 -3.45 2.81 -0.54
C CYS A 66 -4.95 2.48 -0.54
N ASP A 67 -5.34 1.51 -1.35
CA ASP A 67 -6.69 0.96 -1.51
C ASP A 67 -6.95 -0.22 -0.56
N GLY A 68 -6.06 -0.49 0.39
CA GLY A 68 -6.16 -1.65 1.29
C GLY A 68 -7.39 -1.66 2.20
N SER A 69 -8.07 -0.52 2.35
CA SER A 69 -9.35 -0.41 3.06
C SER A 69 -10.58 -0.42 2.13
N SER A 70 -10.37 -0.37 0.81
CA SER A 70 -11.43 -0.29 -0.18
C SER A 70 -11.80 -1.68 -0.70
N SER A 71 -13.10 -1.92 -0.87
CA SER A 71 -13.57 -3.11 -1.58
C SER A 71 -13.25 -3.00 -3.07
N PHE A 72 -13.09 -4.15 -3.75
CA PHE A 72 -12.91 -4.18 -5.21
C PHE A 72 -13.99 -3.40 -5.95
N ALA A 73 -15.26 -3.47 -5.50
CA ALA A 73 -16.36 -2.73 -6.10
C ALA A 73 -16.19 -1.20 -6.00
N GLN A 74 -15.63 -0.69 -4.89
CA GLN A 74 -15.33 0.74 -4.74
C GLN A 74 -14.18 1.16 -5.66
N ILE A 75 -13.11 0.36 -5.71
CA ILE A 75 -11.95 0.61 -6.59
C ILE A 75 -12.37 0.63 -8.05
N LEU A 76 -13.21 -0.33 -8.46
CA LEU A 76 -13.76 -0.41 -9.81
C LEU A 76 -14.62 0.81 -10.13
N LEU A 77 -15.45 1.26 -9.18
CA LEU A 77 -16.28 2.44 -9.34
C LEU A 77 -15.43 3.71 -9.55
N THR A 78 -14.48 3.97 -8.64
CA THR A 78 -13.63 5.17 -8.75
C THR A 78 -12.79 5.14 -10.02
N SER A 79 -12.27 3.96 -10.40
CA SER A 79 -11.51 3.79 -11.65
C SER A 79 -12.36 4.03 -12.88
N PHE A 80 -13.65 3.63 -12.84
CA PHE A 80 -14.58 3.87 -13.94
C PHE A 80 -14.95 5.35 -14.08
N GLU A 81 -15.11 6.08 -12.97
CA GLU A 81 -15.33 7.53 -12.97
C GLU A 81 -14.15 8.32 -13.57
N ASP A 82 -12.92 7.84 -13.37
CA ASP A 82 -11.71 8.44 -13.94
C ASP A 82 -11.44 8.02 -15.40
N THR A 83 -12.18 7.03 -15.91
CA THR A 83 -11.98 6.44 -17.23
C THR A 83 -12.81 7.16 -18.31
N THR A 84 -12.35 7.09 -19.56
CA THR A 84 -13.10 7.56 -20.73
C THR A 84 -13.34 6.43 -21.73
N SER A 85 -14.20 6.62 -22.73
CA SER A 85 -14.46 5.62 -23.78
C SER A 85 -13.22 5.22 -24.60
N THR A 86 -12.15 6.01 -24.53
CA THR A 86 -10.87 5.74 -25.21
C THR A 86 -9.79 5.18 -24.28
N THR A 87 -10.03 5.16 -22.97
CA THR A 87 -9.07 4.66 -21.97
C THR A 87 -9.50 3.27 -21.52
N PRO A 88 -8.78 2.18 -21.89
CA PRO A 88 -9.14 0.84 -21.43
C PRO A 88 -8.77 0.62 -19.95
N ILE A 89 -9.57 -0.20 -19.25
CA ILE A 89 -9.28 -0.68 -17.90
C ILE A 89 -8.69 -2.09 -18.00
N PHE A 90 -7.56 -2.33 -17.34
CA PHE A 90 -6.94 -3.65 -17.24
C PHE A 90 -7.08 -4.21 -15.83
N PHE A 91 -7.44 -5.49 -15.73
CA PHE A 91 -7.52 -6.21 -14.47
C PHE A 91 -6.32 -7.14 -14.33
N ILE A 92 -5.56 -6.99 -13.24
CA ILE A 92 -4.50 -7.91 -12.87
C ILE A 92 -5.07 -8.88 -11.83
N LEU A 93 -5.16 -10.15 -12.20
CA LEU A 93 -5.82 -11.16 -11.37
C LEU A 93 -4.81 -11.93 -10.52
N SER A 94 -5.07 -11.97 -9.22
CA SER A 94 -4.50 -12.99 -8.36
C SER A 94 -5.21 -14.33 -8.59
N PRO A 95 -4.58 -15.47 -8.25
CA PRO A 95 -5.22 -16.78 -8.37
C PRO A 95 -6.57 -16.83 -7.64
N GLY A 96 -7.63 -17.22 -8.35
CA GLY A 96 -8.99 -17.33 -7.80
C GLY A 96 -9.82 -16.04 -7.78
N ALA A 97 -9.27 -14.91 -8.21
CA ALA A 97 -10.03 -13.68 -8.40
C ALA A 97 -10.72 -13.66 -9.78
N ASP A 98 -12.01 -13.30 -9.81
CA ASP A 98 -12.81 -13.14 -11.03
C ASP A 98 -13.55 -11.80 -10.98
N PRO A 99 -13.18 -10.79 -11.79
CA PRO A 99 -13.77 -9.46 -11.75
C PRO A 99 -15.08 -9.36 -12.54
N VAL A 100 -15.44 -10.38 -13.33
CA VAL A 100 -16.50 -10.30 -14.33
C VAL A 100 -17.85 -9.99 -13.67
N LYS A 101 -18.13 -10.61 -12.52
CA LYS A 101 -19.41 -10.44 -11.82
C LYS A 101 -19.60 -9.01 -11.33
N GLU A 102 -18.58 -8.40 -10.74
CA GLU A 102 -18.66 -7.01 -10.27
C GLU A 102 -18.71 -6.02 -11.44
N VAL A 103 -17.99 -6.28 -12.54
CA VAL A 103 -18.06 -5.46 -13.77
C VAL A 103 -19.46 -5.48 -14.36
N GLU A 104 -20.07 -6.67 -14.50
CA GLU A 104 -21.45 -6.79 -15.00
C GLU A 104 -22.46 -6.13 -14.05
N ALA A 105 -22.29 -6.29 -12.74
CA ALA A 105 -23.18 -5.68 -11.75
C ALA A 105 -23.09 -4.15 -11.77
N MET A 106 -21.89 -3.59 -11.93
CA MET A 106 -21.66 -2.15 -12.04
C MET A 106 -22.21 -1.61 -13.36
N GLY A 107 -21.88 -2.25 -14.49
CA GLY A 107 -22.35 -1.82 -15.81
C GLY A 107 -23.88 -1.84 -15.94
N LYS A 108 -24.55 -2.85 -15.37
CA LYS A 108 -26.03 -2.91 -15.34
C LYS A 108 -26.63 -1.70 -14.62
N LYS A 109 -26.01 -1.26 -13.52
CA LYS A 109 -26.50 -0.11 -12.72
C LYS A 109 -26.20 1.23 -13.37
N MET A 110 -25.03 1.38 -14.00
CA MET A 110 -24.54 2.70 -14.44
C MET A 110 -24.86 3.03 -15.89
N VAL A 111 -24.74 2.05 -16.79
CA VAL A 111 -24.82 2.28 -18.25
C VAL A 111 -25.86 1.38 -18.93
N ASN A 112 -26.75 0.75 -18.16
CA ASN A 112 -27.72 -0.22 -18.64
C ASN A 112 -27.06 -1.30 -19.53
N LEU A 113 -25.96 -1.87 -19.02
CA LEU A 113 -25.21 -2.90 -19.71
C LEU A 113 -26.07 -4.15 -19.91
N ALA A 114 -26.20 -4.59 -21.16
CA ALA A 114 -26.98 -5.75 -21.57
C ALA A 114 -26.16 -6.65 -22.52
N LEU A 115 -25.90 -7.87 -22.07
CA LEU A 115 -25.14 -8.88 -22.79
C LEU A 115 -25.74 -9.14 -24.18
N GLY A 116 -24.91 -9.11 -25.22
CA GLY A 116 -25.32 -9.34 -26.60
C GLY A 116 -25.89 -8.13 -27.33
N THR A 117 -25.98 -6.96 -26.67
CA THR A 117 -26.46 -5.71 -27.31
C THR A 117 -25.42 -4.61 -27.31
N ASN A 118 -24.88 -4.26 -26.13
CA ASN A 118 -23.84 -3.24 -25.95
C ASN A 118 -22.61 -3.78 -25.19
N TYR A 119 -22.64 -5.04 -24.78
CA TYR A 119 -21.57 -5.71 -24.06
C TYR A 119 -21.37 -7.15 -24.53
N TRP A 120 -20.11 -7.51 -24.74
CA TRP A 120 -19.68 -8.87 -25.05
C TRP A 120 -18.43 -9.18 -24.21
N ASN A 121 -18.42 -10.35 -23.59
CA ASN A 121 -17.24 -10.88 -22.91
C ASN A 121 -16.66 -12.00 -23.77
N VAL A 122 -15.37 -11.88 -24.10
CA VAL A 122 -14.65 -12.85 -24.92
C VAL A 122 -13.41 -13.27 -24.16
N ALA A 123 -13.36 -14.55 -23.79
CA ALA A 123 -12.15 -15.14 -23.24
C ALA A 123 -11.15 -15.37 -24.36
N MET A 124 -9.91 -14.90 -24.18
CA MET A 124 -8.82 -15.18 -25.10
C MET A 124 -8.37 -16.63 -24.89
N GLY A 125 -8.52 -17.46 -25.93
CA GLY A 125 -8.08 -18.85 -25.98
C GLY A 125 -7.49 -19.17 -27.36
N GLN A 126 -6.95 -20.38 -27.53
CA GLN A 126 -6.60 -20.93 -28.85
C GLN A 126 -7.81 -21.56 -29.52
#